data_AF-A0A4R1NBN6-F1
#
_entry.id   AF-A0A4R1NBN6-F1
#
_cell.length_a   1.000
_cell.length_b   1.000
_cell.length_c   1.000
_cell.angle_alpha   90.00
_cell.angle_beta   90.00
_cell.angle_gamma   90.00
#
_symmetry.space_group_name_H-M   'P 1'
#
loop_
_entity.id
_entity.type
_entity.pdbx_description
1 polymer ?
#
loop_
_entity_poly.entity_id
_entity_poly.type
_entity_poly.pdbx_seq_one_letter_code
_entity_poly.pdbx_strand_id
1 'polypeptide(L)'
;MSTQDCLQQLFDETPESSLYYKQLQAFSTRPAADCHIVICGLANVGKSDLVKVLSLSRTLSATDGSPAAIVPRYVDTPGFDLSGQQSAQAWEKAIGADIIVLIHDMRQGALAAGEMAFLQSLKARFPDLRQRMIVVLAQADKVPCQMLERLSAIHRNLAMLFLSCSGGIPDESYPAPAKSGVPVLLLEPSRIQALRQQLLLLIGSYEGGLPGMRTASSKALLDTLDAWVTGAIKIRKKSIAIKEAELSQTFSLWQRDLQRLGDTLRFRINELRQR
;
A
#
# COMPACT_ATOMS: atom_id res chain seq x y z
N MET A 1 -2.37 30.29 9.67
CA MET A 1 -2.23 28.94 9.10
C MET A 1 -3.34 28.09 9.64
N SER A 2 -4.19 27.54 8.76
CA SER A 2 -5.17 26.54 9.14
C SER A 2 -4.47 25.22 9.50
N THR A 3 -5.13 24.35 10.26
CA THR A 3 -4.65 22.98 10.51
C THR A 3 -4.47 22.18 9.22
N GLN A 4 -5.26 22.49 8.18
CA GLN A 4 -5.12 21.93 6.84
C GLN A 4 -3.82 22.38 6.16
N ASP A 5 -3.44 23.65 6.29
CA ASP A 5 -2.21 24.19 5.69
C ASP A 5 -0.97 23.53 6.31
N CYS A 6 -0.99 23.30 7.62
CA CYS A 6 0.11 22.67 8.36
C CYS A 6 0.26 21.19 8.00
N LEU A 7 -0.87 20.47 7.85
CA LEU A 7 -0.87 19.09 7.38
C LEU A 7 -0.35 19.01 5.94
N GLN A 8 -0.84 19.87 5.05
CA GLN A 8 -0.40 19.89 3.66
C GLN A 8 1.10 20.15 3.54
N GLN A 9 1.63 21.11 4.31
CA GLN A 9 3.07 21.38 4.35
C GLN A 9 3.89 20.19 4.87
N LEU A 10 3.40 19.48 5.89
CA LEU A 10 4.02 18.25 6.39
C LEU A 10 4.00 17.13 5.32
N PHE A 11 2.93 17.04 4.54
CA PHE A 11 2.76 16.06 3.47
C PHE A 11 3.58 16.39 2.21
N ASP A 12 3.92 17.66 2.00
CA ASP A 12 4.77 18.11 0.90
C ASP A 12 6.27 17.88 1.18
N GLU A 13 6.66 17.69 2.44
CA GLU A 13 8.06 17.42 2.83
C GLU A 13 8.56 16.04 2.36
N THR A 14 7.66 15.05 2.16
CA THR A 14 8.06 13.71 1.70
C THR A 14 7.14 13.13 0.62
N PRO A 15 7.70 12.52 -0.45
CA PRO A 15 6.89 11.95 -1.54
C PRO A 15 5.88 10.90 -1.07
N GLU A 16 6.25 10.11 -0.06
CA GLU A 16 5.44 9.01 0.49
C GLU A 16 4.19 9.54 1.21
N SER A 17 4.35 10.60 2.00
CA SER A 17 3.27 11.17 2.79
C SER A 17 2.26 11.91 1.91
N SER A 18 2.72 12.56 0.82
CA SER A 18 1.86 13.14 -0.21
C SER A 18 0.91 12.13 -0.87
N LEU A 19 1.34 10.86 -1.03
CA LEU A 19 0.51 9.80 -1.62
C LEU A 19 -0.63 9.39 -0.70
N TYR A 20 -0.33 9.20 0.59
CA TYR A 20 -1.34 8.88 1.60
C TYR A 20 -2.38 10.00 1.72
N TYR A 21 -1.94 11.25 1.68
CA TYR A 21 -2.84 12.41 1.72
C TYR A 21 -3.76 12.48 0.50
N LYS A 22 -3.21 12.34 -0.71
CA LYS A 22 -4.00 12.27 -1.96
C LYS A 22 -5.05 11.15 -1.91
N GLN A 23 -4.71 10.02 -1.31
CA GLN A 23 -5.63 8.90 -1.18
C GLN A 23 -6.75 9.17 -0.17
N LEU A 24 -6.43 9.76 0.99
CA LEU A 24 -7.45 10.17 1.96
C LEU A 24 -8.42 11.19 1.35
N GLN A 25 -7.92 12.14 0.56
CA GLN A 25 -8.76 13.05 -0.21
C GLN A 25 -9.63 12.31 -1.25
N ALA A 26 -9.06 11.31 -1.92
CA ALA A 26 -9.79 10.50 -2.90
C ALA A 26 -10.94 9.71 -2.27
N PHE A 27 -10.82 9.26 -1.02
CA PHE A 27 -11.92 8.58 -0.32
C PHE A 27 -12.97 9.56 0.23
N SER A 28 -12.56 10.73 0.72
CA SER A 28 -13.47 11.71 1.34
C SER A 28 -14.33 12.49 0.34
N THR A 29 -13.83 12.69 -0.88
CA THR A 29 -14.52 13.48 -1.92
C THR A 29 -15.50 12.69 -2.78
N ARG A 30 -15.57 11.36 -2.61
CA ARG A 30 -16.38 10.49 -3.47
C ARG A 30 -17.81 10.30 -2.96
N PRO A 31 -18.80 10.19 -3.87
CA PRO A 31 -20.15 9.80 -3.49
C PRO A 31 -20.19 8.44 -2.80
N ALA A 32 -21.11 8.26 -1.85
CA ALA A 32 -21.21 7.05 -1.05
C ALA A 32 -21.56 5.78 -1.86
N ALA A 33 -22.20 5.93 -3.02
CA ALA A 33 -22.65 4.82 -3.87
C ALA A 33 -21.65 4.42 -4.98
N ASP A 34 -20.69 5.29 -5.32
CA ASP A 34 -19.74 5.05 -6.40
C ASP A 34 -18.63 4.11 -5.92
N CYS A 35 -18.42 2.96 -6.55
CA CYS A 35 -17.33 2.03 -6.20
C CYS A 35 -16.24 2.05 -7.26
N HIS A 36 -15.03 2.51 -6.91
CA HIS A 36 -13.88 2.53 -7.83
C HIS A 36 -13.17 1.19 -7.85
N ILE A 37 -13.28 0.48 -8.98
CA ILE A 37 -12.66 -0.83 -9.18
C ILE A 37 -11.55 -0.67 -10.22
N VAL A 38 -10.31 -0.86 -9.80
CA VAL A 38 -9.14 -0.74 -10.67
C VAL A 38 -8.76 -2.11 -11.20
N ILE A 39 -8.63 -2.23 -12.52
CA ILE A 39 -8.22 -3.47 -13.19
C ILE A 39 -6.75 -3.32 -13.59
N CYS A 40 -5.88 -4.11 -12.97
CA CYS A 40 -4.44 -4.09 -13.19
C CYS A 40 -3.92 -5.45 -13.64
N GLY A 41 -2.67 -5.51 -14.10
CA GLY A 41 -2.06 -6.70 -14.69
C GLY A 41 -1.04 -6.32 -15.77
N LEU A 42 -0.26 -7.29 -16.23
CA LEU A 42 0.73 -7.09 -17.29
C LEU A 42 0.09 -6.63 -18.62
N ALA A 43 0.89 -6.09 -19.54
CA ALA A 43 0.42 -5.77 -20.87
C ALA A 43 -0.20 -7.00 -21.57
N ASN A 44 -1.24 -6.76 -22.37
CA ASN A 44 -1.88 -7.78 -23.22
C ASN A 44 -2.54 -8.98 -22.50
N VAL A 45 -2.88 -8.86 -21.21
CA VAL A 45 -3.61 -9.91 -20.46
C VAL A 45 -5.14 -9.84 -20.57
N GLY A 46 -5.69 -8.90 -21.35
CA GLY A 46 -7.14 -8.74 -21.55
C GLY A 46 -7.85 -7.78 -20.58
N LYS A 47 -7.12 -6.83 -19.97
CA LYS A 47 -7.68 -5.82 -19.05
C LYS A 47 -8.79 -4.97 -19.68
N SER A 48 -8.51 -4.34 -20.82
CA SER A 48 -9.46 -3.46 -21.51
C SER A 48 -10.72 -4.20 -21.96
N ASP A 49 -10.59 -5.47 -22.35
CA ASP A 49 -11.74 -6.28 -22.75
C ASP A 49 -12.60 -6.65 -21.54
N LEU A 50 -11.98 -6.99 -20.40
CA LEU A 50 -12.72 -7.19 -19.15
C LEU A 50 -13.46 -5.91 -18.72
N VAL A 51 -12.81 -4.74 -18.79
CA VAL A 51 -13.46 -3.44 -18.48
C VAL A 51 -14.68 -3.20 -19.37
N LYS A 52 -14.56 -3.42 -20.69
CA LYS A 52 -15.68 -3.26 -21.62
C LYS A 52 -16.86 -4.14 -21.23
N VAL A 53 -16.60 -5.42 -20.98
CA VAL A 53 -17.65 -6.39 -20.64
C VAL A 53 -18.30 -6.08 -19.29
N LEU A 54 -17.50 -5.71 -18.29
CA LEU A 54 -18.01 -5.32 -16.98
C LEU A 54 -18.86 -4.05 -17.04
N SER A 55 -18.45 -3.07 -17.85
CA SER A 55 -19.15 -1.79 -18.04
C SER A 55 -20.50 -1.91 -18.74
N LEU A 56 -20.82 -3.05 -19.37
CA LEU A 56 -22.13 -3.30 -19.97
C LEU A 56 -23.26 -3.37 -18.93
N SER A 57 -22.96 -3.65 -17.66
CA SER A 57 -23.95 -3.58 -16.58
C SER A 57 -23.58 -2.46 -15.62
N ARG A 58 -24.50 -1.50 -15.48
CA ARG A 58 -24.24 -0.21 -14.82
C ARG A 58 -24.35 -0.25 -13.30
N THR A 59 -24.83 -1.36 -12.72
CA THR A 59 -25.10 -1.46 -11.28
C THR A 59 -24.74 -2.84 -10.76
N LEU A 60 -24.14 -2.87 -9.57
CA LEU A 60 -24.05 -4.07 -8.74
C LEU A 60 -25.21 -4.00 -7.74
N SER A 61 -26.19 -4.89 -7.88
CA SER A 61 -27.26 -5.05 -6.90
C SER A 61 -27.27 -6.49 -6.41
N ALA A 62 -27.36 -6.67 -5.10
CA ALA A 62 -27.86 -7.92 -4.56
C ALA A 62 -29.34 -8.02 -4.97
N THR A 63 -29.74 -9.15 -5.57
CA THR A 63 -31.14 -9.53 -5.67
C THR A 63 -31.69 -9.71 -4.26
N ASP A 64 -32.86 -9.10 -4.02
CA ASP A 64 -33.72 -9.17 -2.83
C ASP A 64 -33.18 -8.59 -1.51
N GLY A 65 -33.63 -7.38 -1.14
CA GLY A 65 -33.64 -6.92 0.27
C GLY A 65 -32.85 -5.65 0.65
N SER A 66 -32.28 -4.91 -0.31
CA SER A 66 -31.52 -3.63 -0.16
C SER A 66 -30.20 -3.70 0.62
N PRO A 67 -29.11 -3.19 0.02
CA PRO A 67 -28.72 -1.80 0.21
C PRO A 67 -28.66 -1.04 -1.13
N ALA A 68 -28.52 0.29 -1.08
CA ALA A 68 -28.46 1.18 -2.24
C ALA A 68 -27.61 0.60 -3.39
N ALA A 69 -28.12 0.70 -4.62
CA ALA A 69 -27.44 0.19 -5.81
C ALA A 69 -26.02 0.77 -5.88
N ILE A 70 -25.01 -0.11 -5.82
CA ILE A 70 -23.61 0.29 -5.94
C ILE A 70 -23.34 0.54 -7.42
N VAL A 71 -22.79 1.71 -7.74
CA VAL A 71 -22.44 2.10 -9.11
C VAL A 71 -20.94 1.81 -9.31
N PRO A 72 -20.56 0.67 -9.92
CA PRO A 72 -19.17 0.38 -10.15
C PRO A 72 -18.60 1.29 -11.25
N ARG A 73 -17.46 1.90 -10.97
CA ARG A 73 -16.61 2.57 -11.95
C ARG A 73 -15.37 1.73 -12.18
N TYR A 74 -15.35 1.03 -13.31
CA TYR A 74 -14.20 0.24 -13.74
C TYR A 74 -13.15 1.16 -14.35
N VAL A 75 -11.94 1.10 -13.82
CA VAL A 75 -10.81 1.90 -14.27
C VAL A 75 -9.79 0.97 -14.90
N ASP A 76 -9.57 1.13 -16.21
CA ASP A 76 -8.50 0.45 -16.93
C ASP A 76 -7.15 1.10 -16.61
N THR A 77 -6.13 0.27 -16.41
CA THR A 77 -4.75 0.71 -16.24
C THR A 77 -3.89 0.22 -17.41
N PRO A 78 -2.86 0.97 -17.80
CA PRO A 78 -1.80 0.39 -18.64
C PRO A 78 -1.15 -0.82 -17.94
N GLY A 79 -0.42 -1.63 -18.70
CA GLY A 79 0.43 -2.68 -18.11
C GLY A 79 1.48 -2.06 -17.20
N PHE A 80 1.62 -2.56 -15.97
CA PHE A 80 2.61 -2.01 -15.04
C PHE A 80 4.06 -2.42 -15.36
N ASP A 81 4.22 -3.38 -16.26
CA ASP A 81 5.47 -3.81 -16.91
C ASP A 81 5.94 -2.84 -18.00
N LEU A 82 5.09 -1.89 -18.40
CA LEU A 82 5.47 -0.83 -19.34
C LEU A 82 6.30 0.23 -18.62
N SER A 83 7.34 0.74 -19.28
CA SER A 83 8.32 1.63 -18.64
C SER A 83 7.79 3.04 -18.34
N GLY A 84 8.42 3.69 -17.35
CA GLY A 84 8.28 5.12 -17.08
C GLY A 84 6.87 5.55 -16.64
N GLN A 85 6.31 6.50 -17.38
CA GLN A 85 5.09 7.23 -17.03
C GLN A 85 3.84 6.34 -16.98
N GLN A 86 3.81 5.26 -17.76
CA GLN A 86 2.67 4.34 -17.78
C GLN A 86 2.59 3.48 -16.52
N SER A 87 3.73 2.99 -16.03
CA SER A 87 3.79 2.30 -14.74
C SER A 87 3.32 3.22 -13.61
N ALA A 88 3.80 4.47 -13.58
CA ALA A 88 3.39 5.47 -12.60
C ALA A 88 1.87 5.73 -12.63
N GLN A 89 1.26 5.79 -13.83
CA GLN A 89 -0.17 5.97 -13.98
C GLN A 89 -0.98 4.76 -13.48
N ALA A 90 -0.51 3.53 -13.73
CA ALA A 90 -1.15 2.32 -13.18
C ALA A 90 -1.12 2.33 -11.65
N TRP A 91 0.01 2.76 -11.09
CA TRP A 91 0.19 2.95 -9.65
C TRP A 91 -0.76 3.97 -9.06
N GLU A 92 -0.79 5.20 -9.59
CA GLU A 92 -1.66 6.27 -9.08
C GLU A 92 -3.13 5.86 -9.07
N LYS A 93 -3.57 5.15 -10.12
CA LYS A 93 -4.94 4.64 -10.18
C LYS A 93 -5.20 3.60 -9.08
N ALA A 94 -4.29 2.65 -8.87
CA ALA A 94 -4.44 1.59 -7.87
C ALA A 94 -4.51 2.14 -6.43
N ILE A 95 -3.75 3.19 -6.12
CA ILE A 95 -3.74 3.82 -4.79
C ILE A 95 -5.14 4.29 -4.39
N GLY A 96 -5.87 4.90 -5.31
CA GLY A 96 -7.22 5.41 -5.02
C GLY A 96 -8.34 4.38 -5.14
N ALA A 97 -8.05 3.08 -5.29
CA ALA A 97 -9.08 2.09 -5.57
C ALA A 97 -9.86 1.69 -4.30
N ASP A 98 -11.16 1.45 -4.45
CA ASP A 98 -11.96 0.75 -3.45
C ASP A 98 -11.67 -0.76 -3.53
N ILE A 99 -11.53 -1.30 -4.75
CA ILE A 99 -11.19 -2.71 -5.03
C ILE A 99 -10.14 -2.77 -6.14
N ILE A 100 -9.17 -3.68 -6.00
CA ILE A 100 -8.15 -3.99 -7.00
C ILE A 100 -8.43 -5.37 -7.60
N VAL A 101 -8.55 -5.42 -8.93
CA VAL A 101 -8.67 -6.67 -9.69
C VAL A 101 -7.38 -6.89 -10.46
N LEU A 102 -6.57 -7.86 -10.04
CA LEU A 102 -5.35 -8.26 -10.76
C LEU A 102 -5.71 -9.33 -11.79
N ILE A 103 -5.47 -9.06 -13.07
CA ILE A 103 -5.57 -10.07 -14.13
C ILE A 103 -4.19 -10.70 -14.34
N HIS A 104 -4.15 -12.03 -14.22
CA HIS A 104 -2.99 -12.85 -14.51
C HIS A 104 -3.26 -13.75 -15.72
N ASP A 105 -2.30 -13.84 -16.64
CA ASP A 105 -2.37 -14.74 -17.79
C ASP A 105 -1.89 -16.14 -17.40
N MET A 106 -2.82 -17.10 -17.35
CA MET A 106 -2.52 -18.47 -16.97
C MET A 106 -1.47 -19.14 -17.85
N ARG A 107 -1.19 -18.66 -19.06
CA ARG A 107 -0.11 -19.19 -19.94
C ARG A 107 1.29 -18.94 -19.38
N GLN A 108 1.46 -17.95 -18.51
CA GLN A 108 2.75 -17.61 -17.91
C GLN A 108 3.14 -18.51 -16.72
N GLY A 109 2.20 -19.32 -16.23
CA GLY A 109 2.46 -20.26 -15.14
C GLY A 109 2.10 -19.66 -13.79
N ALA A 110 3.09 -19.42 -12.94
CA ALA A 110 2.92 -18.73 -11.67
C ALA A 110 2.88 -17.19 -11.88
N LEU A 111 2.56 -16.43 -10.83
CA LEU A 111 2.65 -14.96 -10.89
C LEU A 111 4.07 -14.54 -11.29
N ALA A 112 4.17 -13.69 -12.31
CA ALA A 112 5.45 -13.24 -12.83
C ALA A 112 6.16 -12.32 -11.82
N ALA A 113 7.48 -12.20 -11.92
CA ALA A 113 8.30 -11.39 -11.01
C ALA A 113 7.83 -9.92 -10.95
N GLY A 114 7.43 -9.34 -12.09
CA GLY A 114 6.88 -7.99 -12.14
C GLY A 114 5.55 -7.86 -11.40
N GLU A 115 4.68 -8.87 -11.48
CA GLU A 115 3.41 -8.88 -10.73
C GLU A 115 3.68 -9.01 -9.23
N MET A 116 4.63 -9.86 -8.84
CA MET A 116 5.04 -10.01 -7.44
C MET A 116 5.63 -8.71 -6.88
N ALA A 117 6.52 -8.03 -7.62
CA ALA A 117 7.09 -6.76 -7.21
C ALA A 117 6.02 -5.66 -7.07
N PHE A 118 5.06 -5.64 -8.00
CA PHE A 118 3.91 -4.73 -7.94
C PHE A 118 3.06 -5.00 -6.70
N LEU A 119 2.70 -6.25 -6.44
CA LEU A 119 1.90 -6.63 -5.28
C LEU A 119 2.62 -6.39 -3.95
N GLN A 120 3.93 -6.64 -3.87
CA GLN A 120 4.74 -6.32 -2.69
C GLN A 120 4.74 -4.82 -2.39
N SER A 121 4.92 -4.01 -3.44
CA SER A 121 4.91 -2.55 -3.33
C SER A 121 3.53 -2.02 -2.94
N LEU A 122 2.44 -2.66 -3.40
CA LEU A 122 1.07 -2.33 -2.97
C LEU A 122 0.87 -2.70 -1.52
N LYS A 123 1.25 -3.92 -1.11
CA LYS A 123 1.08 -4.41 0.26
C LYS A 123 1.83 -3.53 1.27
N ALA A 124 3.02 -3.05 0.93
CA ALA A 124 3.81 -2.16 1.78
C ALA A 124 3.09 -0.83 2.06
N ARG A 125 2.21 -0.38 1.16
CA ARG A 125 1.45 0.86 1.28
C ARG A 125 0.01 0.64 1.75
N PHE A 126 -0.52 -0.57 1.55
CA PHE A 126 -1.90 -0.96 1.83
C PHE A 126 -1.92 -2.21 2.71
N PRO A 127 -1.90 -2.04 4.05
CA PRO A 127 -1.90 -3.16 4.99
C PRO A 127 -3.11 -4.07 4.81
N ASP A 128 -4.24 -3.49 4.37
CA ASP A 128 -5.50 -4.19 4.15
C ASP A 128 -5.66 -4.77 2.74
N LEU A 129 -4.65 -4.66 1.86
CA LEU A 129 -4.71 -5.03 0.43
C LEU A 129 -5.38 -6.38 0.19
N ARG A 130 -5.09 -7.36 1.06
CA ARG A 130 -5.65 -8.71 1.03
C ARG A 130 -7.18 -8.72 0.94
N GLN A 131 -7.84 -7.83 1.66
CA GLN A 131 -9.29 -7.76 1.76
C GLN A 131 -9.94 -6.95 0.62
N ARG A 132 -9.14 -6.22 -0.16
CA ARG A 132 -9.60 -5.37 -1.27
C ARG A 132 -9.18 -5.88 -2.64
N MET A 133 -8.56 -7.05 -2.71
CA MET A 133 -7.98 -7.57 -3.94
C MET A 133 -8.68 -8.85 -4.39
N ILE A 134 -8.89 -8.95 -5.70
CA ILE A 134 -9.32 -10.19 -6.37
C ILE A 134 -8.30 -10.49 -7.46
N VAL A 135 -7.90 -11.77 -7.59
CA VAL A 135 -7.08 -12.23 -8.71
C VAL A 135 -7.96 -12.95 -9.72
N VAL A 136 -7.84 -12.56 -10.98
CA VAL A 136 -8.60 -13.08 -12.11
C VAL A 136 -7.62 -13.76 -13.07
N LEU A 137 -7.87 -15.03 -13.34
CA LEU A 137 -7.03 -15.89 -14.16
C LEU A 137 -7.56 -15.92 -15.58
N ALA A 138 -6.91 -15.19 -16.48
CA ALA A 138 -7.23 -15.15 -17.89
C ALA A 138 -6.65 -16.35 -18.63
N GLN A 139 -7.28 -16.72 -19.75
CA GLN A 139 -6.79 -17.74 -20.70
C GLN A 139 -6.59 -19.13 -20.09
N ALA A 140 -7.38 -19.47 -19.08
CA ALA A 140 -7.32 -20.78 -18.44
C ALA A 140 -7.69 -21.92 -19.40
N ASP A 141 -8.53 -21.64 -20.41
CA ASP A 141 -8.88 -22.56 -21.49
C ASP A 141 -7.66 -23.00 -22.33
N LYS A 142 -6.58 -22.22 -22.34
CA LYS A 142 -5.36 -22.52 -23.09
C LYS A 142 -4.40 -23.47 -22.37
N VAL A 143 -4.63 -23.78 -21.10
CA VAL A 143 -3.72 -24.61 -20.28
C VAL A 143 -4.44 -25.70 -19.47
N PRO A 144 -5.34 -26.50 -20.07
CA PRO A 144 -6.18 -27.44 -19.33
C PRO A 144 -5.37 -28.50 -18.55
N CYS A 145 -4.31 -29.05 -19.16
CA CYS A 145 -3.51 -30.11 -18.56
C CYS A 145 -2.63 -29.65 -17.39
N GLN A 146 -2.34 -28.34 -17.30
CA GLN A 146 -1.46 -27.76 -16.26
C GLN A 146 -2.22 -26.80 -15.34
N MET A 147 -3.54 -26.70 -15.47
CA MET A 147 -4.36 -25.71 -14.76
C MET A 147 -4.19 -25.83 -13.25
N LEU A 148 -4.25 -27.05 -12.70
CA LEU A 148 -4.19 -27.29 -11.26
C LEU A 148 -2.80 -26.96 -10.68
N GLU A 149 -1.74 -27.35 -11.40
CA GLU A 149 -0.36 -27.03 -11.03
C GLU A 149 -0.13 -25.51 -10.99
N ARG A 150 -0.53 -24.80 -12.05
CA ARG A 150 -0.38 -23.35 -12.15
C ARG A 150 -1.21 -22.61 -11.11
N LEU A 151 -2.45 -23.03 -10.89
CA LEU A 151 -3.32 -22.51 -9.83
C LEU A 151 -2.67 -22.67 -8.45
N SER A 152 -2.07 -23.84 -8.18
CA SER A 152 -1.37 -24.09 -6.92
C SER A 152 -0.17 -23.17 -6.73
N ALA A 153 0.61 -22.91 -7.79
CA ALA A 153 1.75 -22.01 -7.76
C ALA A 153 1.32 -20.55 -7.51
N ILE A 154 0.23 -20.11 -8.13
CA ILE A 154 -0.35 -18.78 -7.89
C ILE A 154 -0.81 -18.64 -6.43
N HIS A 155 -1.52 -19.64 -5.90
CA HIS A 155 -1.91 -19.63 -4.49
C HIS A 155 -0.71 -19.60 -3.55
N ARG A 156 0.38 -20.31 -3.87
CA ARG A 156 1.63 -20.28 -3.09
C ARG A 156 2.26 -18.89 -3.11
N ASN A 157 2.34 -18.24 -4.28
CA ASN A 157 2.86 -16.89 -4.41
C ASN A 157 2.04 -15.89 -3.57
N LEU A 158 0.71 -15.97 -3.63
CA LEU A 158 -0.19 -15.12 -2.82
C LEU A 158 -0.07 -15.45 -1.33
N ALA A 159 0.06 -16.72 -0.95
CA ALA A 159 0.24 -17.11 0.44
C ALA A 159 1.55 -16.55 0.99
N MET A 160 2.68 -16.71 0.29
CA MET A 160 3.96 -16.11 0.69
C MET A 160 3.88 -14.59 0.82
N LEU A 161 3.10 -13.94 -0.05
CA LEU A 161 2.92 -12.50 0.02
C LEU A 161 2.11 -12.08 1.25
N PHE A 162 1.06 -12.81 1.66
CA PHE A 162 0.12 -12.37 2.70
C PHE A 162 0.22 -13.09 4.05
N LEU A 163 1.01 -14.17 4.14
CA LEU A 163 1.37 -14.79 5.41
C LEU A 163 2.34 -13.86 6.14
N SER A 164 1.88 -13.30 7.26
CA SER A 164 2.79 -12.75 8.26
C SER A 164 3.65 -13.88 8.81
N CYS A 165 4.97 -13.70 8.90
CA CYS A 165 5.85 -14.61 9.64
C CYS A 165 5.46 -14.61 11.13
N SER A 166 4.43 -15.38 11.51
CA SER A 166 4.38 -15.98 12.83
C SER A 166 5.41 -17.10 12.82
N GLY A 167 6.54 -16.88 13.50
CA GLY A 167 7.75 -17.71 13.45
C GLY A 167 7.50 -19.19 13.73
N GLY A 168 7.23 -19.95 12.67
CA GLY A 168 7.26 -21.40 12.63
C GLY A 168 7.94 -21.80 11.33
N ILE A 169 9.01 -22.57 11.44
CA ILE A 169 9.69 -23.20 10.30
C ILE A 169 8.63 -24.04 9.55
N PRO A 170 8.42 -23.84 8.25
CA PRO A 170 7.53 -24.71 7.49
C PRO A 170 8.20 -26.09 7.34
N ASP A 171 7.54 -27.10 7.91
CA ASP A 171 7.88 -28.51 7.75
C ASP A 171 7.78 -28.90 6.26
N GLU A 172 8.79 -29.61 5.73
CA GLU A 172 8.98 -29.93 4.30
C GLU A 172 7.96 -30.95 3.73
N SER A 173 6.92 -31.26 4.48
CA SER A 173 5.85 -32.16 4.07
C SER A 173 4.67 -31.35 3.50
N TYR A 174 4.62 -31.24 2.16
CA TYR A 174 3.50 -30.76 1.33
C TYR A 174 2.30 -30.15 2.10
N PRO A 175 2.24 -28.82 2.32
CA PRO A 175 1.06 -28.23 2.90
C PRO A 175 0.03 -28.01 1.79
N ALA A 176 -1.22 -28.41 2.03
CA ALA A 176 -2.35 -27.82 1.33
C ALA A 176 -2.16 -26.29 1.32
N PRO A 177 -2.36 -25.60 0.18
CA PRO A 177 -2.00 -24.18 0.08
C PRO A 177 -2.71 -23.42 1.19
N ALA A 178 -1.92 -22.89 2.14
CA ALA A 178 -2.42 -22.03 3.20
C ALA A 178 -3.28 -20.97 2.52
N LYS A 179 -4.56 -20.88 2.92
CA LYS A 179 -5.53 -20.04 2.23
C LYS A 179 -5.03 -18.59 2.28
N SER A 180 -4.54 -18.08 1.15
CA SER A 180 -4.08 -16.69 1.01
C SER A 180 -5.16 -15.68 1.39
N GLY A 181 -6.43 -16.11 1.45
CA GLY A 181 -7.61 -15.28 1.75
C GLY A 181 -7.95 -14.29 0.64
N VAL A 182 -7.14 -14.23 -0.41
CA VAL A 182 -7.41 -13.46 -1.63
C VAL A 182 -8.26 -14.34 -2.56
N PRO A 183 -9.45 -13.88 -2.98
CA PRO A 183 -10.25 -14.60 -3.97
C PRO A 183 -9.49 -14.74 -5.30
N VAL A 184 -9.44 -15.96 -5.83
CA VAL A 184 -8.86 -16.28 -7.14
C VAL A 184 -9.95 -16.87 -8.03
N LEU A 185 -10.19 -16.27 -9.20
CA LEU A 185 -11.28 -16.61 -10.10
C LEU A 185 -10.79 -16.92 -11.50
N LEU A 186 -11.31 -17.97 -12.12
CA LEU A 186 -11.08 -18.28 -13.53
C LEU A 186 -11.96 -17.39 -14.41
N LEU A 187 -11.35 -16.69 -15.36
CA LEU A 187 -12.05 -15.82 -16.30
C LEU A 187 -12.55 -16.62 -17.49
N GLU A 188 -13.81 -17.01 -17.42
CA GLU A 188 -14.58 -17.54 -18.55
C GLU A 188 -15.78 -16.61 -18.78
N PRO A 189 -16.30 -16.47 -20.02
CA PRO A 189 -17.48 -15.63 -20.28
C PRO A 189 -18.69 -16.00 -19.40
N SER A 190 -18.86 -17.29 -19.10
CA SER A 190 -19.89 -17.80 -18.17
C SER A 190 -19.67 -17.40 -16.70
N ARG A 191 -18.45 -17.00 -16.33
CA ARG A 191 -18.02 -16.70 -14.95
C ARG A 191 -17.92 -15.21 -14.64
N ILE A 192 -18.26 -14.32 -15.57
CA ILE A 192 -18.35 -12.87 -15.31
C ILE A 192 -19.34 -12.58 -14.16
N GLN A 193 -20.44 -13.34 -14.09
CA GLN A 193 -21.39 -13.24 -12.98
C GLN A 193 -20.75 -13.65 -11.65
N ALA A 194 -19.89 -14.66 -11.64
CA ALA A 194 -19.15 -15.05 -10.44
C ALA A 194 -18.20 -13.93 -9.97
N LEU A 195 -17.51 -13.25 -10.89
CA LEU A 195 -16.71 -12.07 -10.55
C LEU A 195 -17.56 -10.96 -9.93
N ARG A 196 -18.75 -10.69 -10.46
CA ARG A 196 -19.68 -9.69 -9.88
C ARG A 196 -20.18 -10.08 -8.50
N GLN A 197 -20.52 -11.35 -8.29
CA GLN A 197 -20.91 -11.86 -6.97
C GLN A 197 -19.77 -11.73 -5.97
N GLN A 198 -18.53 -12.03 -6.37
CA GLN A 198 -17.37 -11.87 -5.50
C GLN A 198 -17.09 -10.40 -5.16
N LEU A 199 -17.28 -9.47 -6.10
CA LEU A 199 -17.21 -8.03 -5.81
C LEU A 199 -18.26 -7.63 -4.76
N LEU A 200 -19.51 -8.12 -4.88
CA LEU A 200 -20.55 -7.87 -3.89
C LEU A 200 -20.25 -8.49 -2.54
N LEU A 201 -19.74 -9.73 -2.49
CA LEU A 201 -19.34 -10.40 -1.26
C LEU A 201 -18.19 -9.66 -0.56
N LEU A 202 -17.21 -9.17 -1.32
CA LEU A 202 -16.10 -8.40 -0.80
C LEU A 202 -16.62 -7.10 -0.15
N ILE A 203 -17.50 -6.36 -0.83
CA ILE A 203 -18.10 -5.14 -0.28
C ILE A 203 -18.96 -5.46 0.95
N GLY A 204 -19.79 -6.50 0.87
CA GLY A 204 -20.67 -6.95 1.94
C GLY A 204 -19.95 -7.53 3.15
N SER A 205 -18.66 -7.86 3.04
CA SER A 205 -17.84 -8.31 4.18
C SER A 205 -17.51 -7.19 5.18
N TYR A 206 -17.72 -5.93 4.79
CA TYR A 206 -17.53 -4.76 5.65
C TYR A 206 -18.84 -4.33 6.30
N GLU A 207 -18.79 -3.99 7.58
CA GLU A 207 -19.93 -3.39 8.29
C GLU A 207 -20.35 -2.08 7.64
N GLY A 208 -21.60 -1.99 7.17
CA GLY A 208 -22.08 -0.83 6.41
C GLY A 208 -21.65 -0.82 4.93
N GLY A 209 -21.12 -1.93 4.40
CA GLY A 209 -20.82 -2.10 2.98
C GLY A 209 -19.68 -1.19 2.49
N LEU A 210 -19.88 -0.52 1.36
CA LEU A 210 -18.88 0.33 0.72
C LEU A 210 -18.40 1.50 1.61
N PRO A 211 -19.29 2.27 2.30
CA PRO A 211 -18.86 3.23 3.32
C PRO A 211 -18.01 2.62 4.43
N GLY A 212 -18.38 1.42 4.89
CA GLY A 212 -17.62 0.65 5.88
C GLY A 212 -16.21 0.34 5.42
N MET A 213 -16.08 -0.17 4.19
CA MET A 213 -14.80 -0.46 3.55
C MET A 213 -13.92 0.79 3.49
N ARG A 214 -14.46 1.93 3.06
CA ARG A 214 -13.72 3.20 2.99
C ARG A 214 -13.31 3.74 4.36
N THR A 215 -14.16 3.57 5.36
CA THR A 215 -13.85 3.97 6.74
C THR A 215 -12.72 3.12 7.29
N ALA A 216 -12.77 1.80 7.09
CA ALA A 216 -11.68 0.89 7.43
C ALA A 216 -10.38 1.22 6.66
N SER A 217 -10.50 1.60 5.38
CA SER A 217 -9.38 2.09 4.55
C SER A 217 -8.72 3.30 5.15
N SER A 218 -9.53 4.32 5.41
CA SER A 218 -9.06 5.60 5.91
C SER A 218 -8.42 5.42 7.27
N LYS A 219 -9.02 4.61 8.14
CA LYS A 219 -8.45 4.25 9.44
C LYS A 219 -7.08 3.57 9.31
N ALA A 220 -6.95 2.53 8.48
CA ALA A 220 -5.68 1.83 8.28
C ALA A 220 -4.58 2.75 7.73
N LEU A 221 -4.93 3.69 6.84
CA LEU A 221 -4.01 4.68 6.31
C LEU A 221 -3.58 5.68 7.39
N LEU A 222 -4.53 6.17 8.20
CA LEU A 222 -4.24 7.07 9.32
C LEU A 222 -3.36 6.40 10.37
N ASP A 223 -3.61 5.14 10.72
CA ASP A 223 -2.78 4.37 11.64
C ASP A 223 -1.34 4.21 11.09
N THR A 224 -1.21 3.98 9.79
CA THR A 224 0.10 3.90 9.11
C THR A 224 0.84 5.24 9.14
N LEU A 225 0.12 6.34 8.86
CA LEU A 225 0.68 7.69 8.93
C LEU A 225 1.12 8.05 10.35
N ASP A 226 0.31 7.74 11.36
CA ASP A 226 0.63 8.01 12.76
C ASP A 226 1.88 7.23 13.20
N ALA A 227 2.00 5.96 12.81
CA ALA A 227 3.19 5.16 13.05
C ALA A 227 4.44 5.76 12.38
N TRP A 228 4.31 6.24 11.14
CA TRP A 228 5.40 6.90 10.42
C TRP A 228 5.82 8.21 11.09
N VAL A 229 4.87 9.10 11.42
CA VAL A 229 5.14 10.37 12.10
C VAL A 229 5.81 10.12 13.45
N THR A 230 5.29 9.17 14.23
CA THR A 230 5.87 8.78 15.52
C THR A 230 7.31 8.27 15.35
N GLY A 231 7.57 7.47 14.32
CA GLY A 231 8.91 7.01 13.96
C GLY A 231 9.86 8.15 13.60
N ALA A 232 9.41 9.09 12.76
CA ALA A 232 10.18 10.26 12.35
C ALA A 232 10.50 11.18 13.55
N ILE A 233 9.54 11.41 14.45
CA ILE A 233 9.75 12.17 15.70
C ILE A 233 10.81 11.48 16.55
N LYS A 234 10.76 10.15 16.70
CA LYS A 234 11.75 9.39 17.47
C LYS A 234 13.16 9.53 16.90
N ILE A 235 13.31 9.46 15.57
CA ILE A 235 14.60 9.64 14.88
C ILE A 235 15.12 11.06 15.10
N ARG A 236 14.28 12.08 14.89
CA ARG A 236 14.65 13.49 15.10
C ARG A 236 15.07 13.76 16.55
N LYS A 237 14.31 13.26 17.54
CA LYS A 237 14.68 13.36 18.97
C LYS A 237 16.05 12.75 19.26
N LYS A 238 16.35 11.58 18.70
CA LYS A 238 17.67 10.95 18.85
C LYS A 238 18.78 11.81 18.23
N SER A 239 18.54 12.40 17.05
CA SER A 239 19.50 13.28 16.39
C SER A 239 19.76 14.56 17.18
N ILE A 240 18.72 15.17 17.76
CA ILE A 240 18.84 16.36 18.63
C ILE A 240 19.67 16.01 19.86
N ALA A 241 19.39 14.90 20.55
CA ALA A 241 20.15 14.49 21.73
C ALA A 241 21.64 14.26 21.44
N ILE A 242 21.99 13.72 20.26
CA ILE A 242 23.38 13.58 19.82
C ILE A 242 24.03 14.96 19.64
N LYS A 243 23.34 15.89 18.98
CA LYS A 243 23.84 17.26 18.76
C LYS A 243 23.99 18.05 20.05
N GLU A 244 23.06 17.90 20.99
CA GLU A 244 23.15 18.49 22.34
C GLU A 244 24.35 17.95 23.12
N ALA A 245 24.65 16.65 23.01
CA ALA A 245 25.84 16.06 23.62
C ALA A 245 27.14 16.60 22.99
N GLU A 246 27.20 16.70 21.66
CA GLU A 246 28.34 17.32 20.95
C GLU A 246 28.56 18.78 21.38
N LEU A 247 27.49 19.57 21.46
CA LEU A 247 27.55 20.97 21.90
C LEU A 247 28.00 21.08 23.36
N SER A 248 27.48 20.24 24.24
CA SER A 248 27.86 20.21 25.66
C SER A 248 29.33 19.86 25.86
N GLN A 249 29.84 18.90 25.07
CA GLN A 249 31.26 18.54 25.06
C GLN A 249 32.12 19.72 24.57
N THR A 250 31.71 20.37 23.49
CA THR A 250 32.42 21.54 22.92
C THR A 250 32.46 22.70 23.90
N PHE A 251 31.34 23.01 24.56
CA PHE A 251 31.26 24.04 25.58
C PHE A 251 32.18 23.75 26.77
N SER A 252 32.25 22.50 27.21
CA SER A 252 33.13 22.08 28.32
C SER A 252 34.62 22.28 27.99
N LEU A 253 35.02 22.03 26.72
CA LEU A 253 36.38 22.30 26.26
C LEU A 253 36.67 23.81 26.27
N TRP A 254 35.74 24.62 25.74
CA TRP A 254 35.91 26.07 25.71
C TRP A 254 36.00 26.68 27.11
N GLN A 255 35.17 26.22 28.04
CA GLN A 255 35.20 26.64 29.44
C GLN A 255 36.56 26.32 30.08
N ARG A 256 37.14 25.14 29.79
CA ARG A 256 38.46 24.74 30.28
C ARG A 256 39.57 25.64 29.72
N ASP A 257 39.51 25.97 28.43
CA ASP A 257 40.52 26.82 27.78
C ASP A 257 40.45 28.27 28.27
N LEU A 258 39.25 28.81 28.47
CA LEU A 258 39.06 30.12 29.11
C LEU A 258 39.63 30.16 30.53
N GLN A 259 39.40 29.11 31.32
CA GLN A 259 39.90 29.04 32.69
C GLN A 259 41.44 29.03 32.69
N ARG A 260 42.07 28.26 31.80
CA ARG A 260 43.53 28.26 31.60
C ARG A 260 44.07 29.62 31.19
N LEU A 261 43.39 30.31 30.26
CA LEU A 261 43.77 31.66 29.84
C LEU A 261 43.70 32.64 31.01
N GLY A 262 42.62 32.60 31.79
CA GLY A 262 42.43 33.42 32.98
C GLY A 262 43.51 33.20 34.04
N ASP A 263 43.86 31.94 34.31
CA ASP A 263 44.91 31.60 35.27
C ASP A 263 46.30 32.06 34.78
N THR A 264 46.58 31.92 33.47
CA THR A 264 47.82 32.39 32.85
C THR A 264 47.96 33.92 32.93
N LEU A 265 46.86 34.64 32.68
CA LEU A 265 46.83 36.10 32.79
C LEU A 265 47.05 36.55 34.24
N ARG A 266 46.38 35.93 35.22
CA ARG A 266 46.61 36.23 36.64
C ARG A 266 48.05 36.01 37.05
N PHE A 267 48.65 34.90 36.62
CA PHE A 267 50.06 34.60 36.90
C PHE A 267 50.99 35.70 36.36
N ARG A 268 50.85 36.08 35.09
CA ARG A 268 51.66 37.16 34.48
C ARG A 268 51.47 38.52 35.15
N ILE A 269 50.24 38.87 35.51
CA ILE A 269 49.96 40.14 36.22
C ILE A 269 50.66 40.16 37.58
N ASN A 270 50.65 39.04 38.30
CA ASN A 270 51.32 38.94 39.59
C ASN A 270 52.85 39.01 39.47
N GLU A 271 53.44 38.36 38.46
CA GLU A 271 54.88 38.51 38.18
C GLU A 271 55.26 39.97 37.89
N LEU A 272 54.46 40.69 37.11
CA LEU A 272 54.71 42.09 36.78
C LEU A 272 54.58 43.01 38.01
N ARG A 273 53.76 42.67 39.01
CA ARG A 273 53.64 43.44 40.27
C ARG A 273 54.81 43.23 41.22
N GLN A 274 55.55 42.14 41.08
CA GLN A 274 56.69 41.82 41.95
C GLN A 274 58.02 42.39 41.44
N ARG A 275 58.03 42.94 40.22
CA ARG A 275 59.15 43.67 39.63
C ARG A 275 58.96 45.16 39.82
#